data_AF-A0A832D7S0-F1
#
_entry.id   AF-A0A832D7S0-F1
#
_cell.length_a   1.000
_cell.length_b   1.000
_cell.length_c   1.000
_cell.angle_alpha   90.00
_cell.angle_beta   90.00
_cell.angle_gamma   90.00
#
_symmetry.space_group_name_H-M   'P 1'
#
loop_
_entity.id
_entity.type
_entity.pdbx_description
1 polymer ?
#
loop_
_entity_poly.entity_id
_entity_poly.type
_entity_poly.pdbx_seq_one_letter_code
_entity_poly.pdbx_strand_id
1 'polypeptide(L)'
;MKRYIYFLLSIFFLQAAFAQDPFDGKHEDPDMDALRKWIREKRMISIKELGGDLSLSGEVRVEYQGFNEKKNGLKQRGTSSATSNPNNAFDVEVNLILDYHSDRTWGVIKLEFDNDMGIDSGTTNEIALEKAYFGGRMIDGETFNFDGELGRRNLSDVFDSKIEFSSIFDGGLFRFNKAFESIGSFYVNLGAFLISDFYKHFGEVTEIGLLDIANTGFFVKYSFINWKKFFAADGERKRRFNFGNSQLLIGYQGLISKWNKYTKIYLGGLMNHFAKDLTFSDATLSKKYNLAWYVGISVGRILQARDWAIDVNFQYVMPQAVSDFDASGISTGNAANVGLYTTNVNGTGNPTTRQGAVGEANYKGFSFDFLYAITNNLTLFQNFEISNNQTKSFGPSMSFKKYEMEFIYAF
;
A
#
# COMPACT_ATOMS: atom_id res chain seq x y z
N MET A 1 4.03 17.57 -27.90
CA MET A 1 4.56 17.67 -26.52
C MET A 1 4.40 19.04 -25.86
N LYS A 2 4.51 20.18 -26.56
CA LYS A 2 4.38 21.51 -25.93
C LYS A 2 2.99 21.88 -25.40
N ARG A 3 1.90 21.24 -25.84
CA ARG A 3 0.50 21.58 -25.41
C ARG A 3 0.05 20.92 -24.10
N TYR A 4 0.68 19.83 -23.66
CA TYR A 4 0.35 19.16 -22.39
C TYR A 4 1.06 19.80 -21.18
N ILE A 5 2.16 20.52 -21.43
CA ILE A 5 2.89 21.28 -20.41
C ILE A 5 2.09 22.51 -19.95
N TYR A 6 1.30 23.14 -20.83
CA TYR A 6 0.47 24.29 -20.46
C TYR A 6 -0.73 23.93 -19.59
N PHE A 7 -1.28 22.72 -19.69
CA PHE A 7 -2.39 22.25 -18.84
C PHE A 7 -1.92 21.91 -17.40
N LEU A 8 -0.71 21.37 -17.26
CA LEU A 8 -0.08 21.14 -15.95
C LEU A 8 0.40 22.45 -15.32
N LEU A 9 0.86 23.42 -16.11
CA LEU A 9 1.22 24.76 -15.62
C LEU A 9 -0.01 25.58 -15.15
N SER A 10 -1.19 25.40 -15.75
CA SER A 10 -2.40 26.10 -15.30
C SER A 10 -2.87 25.68 -13.90
N ILE A 11 -2.57 24.45 -13.48
CA ILE A 11 -2.89 23.98 -12.12
C ILE A 11 -1.86 24.53 -11.10
N PHE A 12 -0.60 24.72 -11.50
CA PHE A 12 0.42 25.34 -10.66
C PHE A 12 0.28 26.86 -10.53
N PHE A 13 -0.24 27.56 -11.54
CA PHE A 13 -0.41 29.03 -11.50
C PHE A 13 -1.59 29.50 -10.65
N LEU A 14 -2.56 28.64 -10.31
CA LEU A 14 -3.60 29.01 -9.34
C LEU A 14 -3.09 29.12 -7.89
N GLN A 15 -1.92 28.54 -7.57
CA GLN A 15 -1.30 28.72 -6.24
C GLN A 15 -0.43 29.98 -6.15
N ALA A 16 0.07 30.51 -7.26
CA ALA A 16 0.99 31.66 -7.28
C ALA A 16 0.28 33.03 -7.31
N ALA A 17 -1.03 33.07 -7.55
CA ALA A 17 -1.82 34.32 -7.58
C ALA A 17 -2.33 34.78 -6.19
N PHE A 18 -2.02 34.06 -5.10
CA PHE A 18 -2.41 34.40 -3.73
C PHE A 18 -1.23 34.72 -2.80
N ALA A 19 -0.03 34.96 -3.35
CA ALA A 19 1.15 35.23 -2.53
C ALA A 19 1.70 36.64 -2.79
N GLN A 20 0.99 37.66 -2.30
CA GLN A 20 1.60 38.93 -1.87
C GLN A 20 0.58 39.79 -1.11
N ASP A 21 0.70 39.80 0.22
CA ASP A 21 0.71 41.06 0.97
C ASP A 21 1.50 40.85 2.28
N PRO A 22 2.28 41.86 2.73
CA PRO A 22 3.08 41.76 3.94
C PRO A 22 2.17 41.80 5.17
N PHE A 23 2.41 40.84 6.06
CA PHE A 23 1.78 40.71 7.37
C PHE A 23 1.94 42.01 8.19
N ASP A 24 0.83 42.72 8.40
CA ASP A 24 0.63 43.56 9.57
C ASP A 24 -0.87 43.54 9.96
N GLY A 25 -1.14 43.40 11.25
CA GLY A 25 -2.49 43.45 11.82
C GLY A 25 -3.25 42.13 11.90
N LYS A 26 -3.68 41.78 13.12
CA LYS A 26 -4.71 40.75 13.38
C LYS A 26 -6.02 41.13 12.67
N HIS A 27 -6.24 40.59 11.49
CA HIS A 27 -7.58 40.46 10.92
C HIS A 27 -8.07 39.05 11.20
N GLU A 28 -9.11 38.94 12.03
CA GLU A 28 -9.93 37.72 12.07
C GLU A 28 -10.58 37.58 10.70
N ASP A 29 -10.13 36.57 9.95
CA ASP A 29 -10.54 36.33 8.57
C ASP A 29 -12.04 35.98 8.52
N PRO A 30 -12.91 36.83 7.93
CA PRO A 30 -14.36 36.61 7.89
C PRO A 30 -14.74 35.25 7.28
N ASP A 31 -13.91 34.75 6.37
CA ASP A 31 -14.08 33.46 5.69
C ASP A 31 -13.84 32.27 6.63
N MET A 32 -12.95 32.40 7.62
CA MET A 32 -12.71 31.36 8.62
C MET A 32 -13.86 31.26 9.62
N ASP A 33 -14.50 32.38 9.97
CA ASP A 33 -15.69 32.39 10.81
C ASP A 33 -16.94 31.96 10.04
N ALA A 34 -17.05 32.28 8.75
CA ALA A 34 -18.08 31.73 7.86
C ALA A 34 -17.92 30.21 7.69
N LEU A 35 -16.71 29.71 7.49
CA LEU A 35 -16.41 28.27 7.42
C LEU A 35 -16.71 27.57 8.76
N ARG A 36 -16.27 28.13 9.90
CA ARG A 36 -16.59 27.59 11.23
C ARG A 36 -18.09 27.60 11.51
N LYS A 37 -18.79 28.67 11.14
CA LYS A 37 -20.25 28.79 11.25
C LYS A 37 -20.94 27.76 10.35
N TRP A 38 -20.50 27.60 9.11
CA TRP A 38 -21.00 26.61 8.16
C TRP A 38 -20.75 25.16 8.62
N ILE A 39 -19.56 24.84 9.12
CA ILE A 39 -19.23 23.53 9.72
C ILE A 39 -20.13 23.27 10.94
N ARG A 40 -20.31 24.28 11.82
CA ARG A 40 -21.14 24.16 13.02
C ARG A 40 -22.62 23.98 12.67
N GLU A 41 -23.12 24.69 11.66
CA GLU A 41 -24.50 24.56 11.17
C GLU A 41 -24.73 23.20 10.49
N LYS A 42 -23.77 22.71 9.70
CA LYS A 42 -23.80 21.35 9.12
C LYS A 42 -23.74 20.24 10.19
N ARG A 43 -23.03 20.46 11.31
CA ARG A 43 -23.03 19.54 12.47
C ARG A 43 -24.39 19.45 13.17
N MET A 44 -25.31 20.38 12.93
CA MET A 44 -26.66 20.37 13.48
C MET A 44 -27.69 19.75 12.53
N ILE A 45 -27.32 19.43 11.28
CA ILE A 45 -28.20 18.74 10.34
C ILE A 45 -28.02 17.24 10.57
N SER A 46 -29.10 16.56 10.94
CA SER A 46 -29.07 15.10 11.12
C SER A 46 -28.84 14.41 9.78
N ILE A 47 -28.28 13.19 9.79
CA ILE A 47 -28.10 12.37 8.56
C ILE A 47 -29.45 12.17 7.84
N LYS A 48 -30.53 12.11 8.61
CA LYS A 48 -31.92 12.05 8.12
C LYS A 48 -32.33 13.28 7.31
N GLU A 49 -31.74 14.44 7.57
CA GLU A 49 -31.99 15.70 6.85
C GLU A 49 -30.99 15.94 5.71
N LEU A 50 -29.77 15.40 5.79
CA LEU A 50 -28.77 15.45 4.71
C LEU A 50 -29.09 14.50 3.55
N GLY A 51 -29.79 13.40 3.82
CA GLY A 51 -29.96 12.28 2.90
C GLY A 51 -28.69 11.40 2.82
N GLY A 52 -28.82 10.27 2.14
CA GLY A 52 -27.76 9.25 2.05
C GLY A 52 -27.81 8.21 3.17
N ASP A 53 -26.89 7.26 3.10
CA ASP A 53 -26.78 6.11 3.98
C ASP A 53 -25.51 6.21 4.83
N LEU A 54 -25.64 6.10 6.15
CA LEU A 54 -24.51 5.90 7.05
C LEU A 54 -24.47 4.43 7.45
N SER A 55 -23.36 3.78 7.15
CA SER A 55 -23.01 2.47 7.65
C SER A 55 -22.00 2.58 8.79
N LEU A 56 -22.25 1.80 9.84
CA LEU A 56 -21.28 1.51 10.89
C LEU A 56 -21.02 0.01 10.83
N SER A 57 -19.77 -0.37 10.59
CA SER A 57 -19.33 -1.75 10.61
C SER A 57 -18.08 -1.90 11.45
N GLY A 58 -17.80 -3.13 11.84
CA GLY A 58 -16.59 -3.43 12.58
C GLY A 58 -16.07 -4.83 12.34
N GLU A 59 -14.79 -5.01 12.65
CA GLU A 59 -14.14 -6.31 12.61
C GLU A 59 -13.35 -6.50 13.90
N VAL A 60 -13.41 -7.71 14.46
CA VAL A 60 -12.52 -8.15 15.53
C VAL A 60 -11.67 -9.28 14.99
N ARG A 61 -10.35 -9.15 15.11
CA ARG A 61 -9.38 -10.09 14.58
C ARG A 61 -8.55 -10.65 15.72
N VAL A 62 -8.28 -11.94 15.67
CA VAL A 62 -7.34 -12.60 16.58
C VAL A 62 -6.35 -13.36 15.72
N GLU A 63 -5.09 -12.99 15.84
CA GLU A 63 -4.02 -13.47 15.00
C GLU A 63 -3.01 -14.33 15.80
N TYR A 64 -2.45 -15.31 15.11
CA TYR A 64 -1.24 -16.01 15.52
C TYR A 64 -0.25 -16.02 14.38
N GLN A 65 1.00 -15.65 14.68
CA GLN A 65 2.11 -15.68 13.72
C GLN A 65 3.28 -16.51 14.26
N GLY A 66 3.74 -17.48 13.48
CA GLY A 66 4.92 -18.30 13.75
C GLY A 66 6.05 -18.00 12.77
N PHE A 67 7.22 -17.65 13.30
CA PHE A 67 8.38 -17.21 12.51
C PHE A 67 9.58 -18.17 12.60
N ASN A 68 10.23 -18.38 11.46
CA ASN A 68 11.54 -19.03 11.39
C ASN A 68 12.49 -18.20 10.51
N GLU A 69 13.30 -17.38 11.16
CA GLU A 69 14.26 -16.50 10.50
C GLU A 69 15.69 -16.93 10.84
N LYS A 70 16.52 -17.06 9.79
CA LYS A 70 17.95 -17.37 9.90
C LYS A 70 18.78 -16.34 9.14
N LYS A 71 19.81 -15.80 9.81
CA LYS A 71 20.84 -14.93 9.25
C LYS A 71 22.19 -15.64 9.35
N ASN A 72 22.83 -15.91 8.21
CA ASN A 72 24.05 -16.72 8.12
C ASN A 72 23.91 -18.09 8.84
N GLY A 73 22.73 -18.69 8.77
CA GLY A 73 22.41 -19.96 9.44
C GLY A 73 22.05 -19.84 10.93
N LEU A 74 22.27 -18.67 11.56
CA LEU A 74 21.96 -18.43 12.96
C LEU A 74 20.50 -17.99 13.14
N LYS A 75 19.82 -18.57 14.12
CA LYS A 75 18.44 -18.24 14.49
C LYS A 75 18.33 -16.78 14.96
N GLN A 76 17.38 -16.03 14.43
CA GLN A 76 17.21 -14.61 14.78
C GLN A 76 16.14 -14.34 15.84
N ARG A 77 15.15 -15.23 16.01
CA ARG A 77 13.99 -15.02 16.91
C ARG A 77 13.83 -16.13 17.96
N GLY A 78 13.22 -15.81 19.10
CA GLY A 78 12.93 -16.71 20.22
C GLY A 78 14.14 -17.02 21.12
N THR A 79 14.02 -18.06 21.96
CA THR A 79 15.06 -18.43 22.95
C THR A 79 16.42 -18.70 22.29
N SER A 80 17.48 -18.17 22.91
CA SER A 80 18.88 -18.30 22.47
C SER A 80 19.13 -17.82 21.02
N SER A 81 18.44 -16.76 20.62
CA SER A 81 18.56 -16.16 19.28
C SER A 81 19.32 -14.83 19.32
N ALA A 82 19.64 -14.30 18.13
CA ALA A 82 20.42 -13.06 18.00
C ALA A 82 19.64 -11.79 18.34
N THR A 83 18.31 -11.84 18.46
CA THR A 83 17.45 -10.70 18.83
C THR A 83 16.50 -11.08 19.96
N SER A 84 15.85 -10.09 20.57
CA SER A 84 14.82 -10.31 21.60
C SER A 84 13.44 -10.61 21.01
N ASN A 85 13.29 -10.61 19.68
CA ASN A 85 11.98 -10.78 19.05
C ASN A 85 11.44 -12.19 19.24
N PRO A 86 10.14 -12.35 19.52
CA PRO A 86 9.54 -13.66 19.70
C PRO A 86 9.50 -14.43 18.37
N ASN A 87 9.52 -15.76 18.49
CA ASN A 87 9.30 -16.66 17.35
C ASN A 87 7.82 -16.98 17.12
N ASN A 88 6.96 -16.63 18.09
CA ASN A 88 5.51 -16.77 18.02
C ASN A 88 4.90 -15.46 18.55
N ALA A 89 4.06 -14.80 17.77
CA ALA A 89 3.32 -13.60 18.16
C ALA A 89 1.82 -13.89 18.14
N PHE A 90 1.07 -13.14 18.95
CA PHE A 90 -0.37 -13.27 19.11
C PHE A 90 -0.93 -11.89 19.31
N ASP A 91 -1.77 -11.45 18.39
CA ASP A 91 -2.21 -10.07 18.34
C ASP A 91 -3.74 -10.03 18.25
N VAL A 92 -4.33 -8.98 18.77
CA VAL A 92 -5.77 -8.73 18.72
C VAL A 92 -6.03 -7.37 18.12
N GLU A 93 -6.84 -7.36 17.07
CA GLU A 93 -7.18 -6.12 16.38
C GLU A 93 -8.68 -5.83 16.42
N VAL A 94 -9.02 -4.55 16.48
CA VAL A 94 -10.39 -4.06 16.33
C VAL A 94 -10.39 -2.95 15.29
N ASN A 95 -11.23 -3.14 14.27
CA ASN A 95 -11.48 -2.14 13.25
C ASN A 95 -12.87 -1.54 13.43
N LEU A 96 -12.96 -0.21 13.46
CA LEU A 96 -14.21 0.54 13.46
C LEU A 96 -14.29 1.35 12.17
N ILE A 97 -15.31 1.06 11.37
CA ILE A 97 -15.49 1.65 10.03
C ILE A 97 -16.79 2.44 9.99
N LEU A 98 -16.69 3.69 9.55
CA LEU A 98 -17.79 4.59 9.33
C LEU A 98 -17.77 4.99 7.85
N ASP A 99 -18.79 4.54 7.12
CA ASP A 99 -18.98 4.85 5.71
C ASP A 99 -20.25 5.68 5.54
N TYR A 100 -20.10 6.93 5.12
CA TYR A 100 -21.21 7.78 4.72
C TYR A 100 -21.24 7.89 3.20
N HIS A 101 -22.37 7.55 2.60
CA HIS A 101 -22.58 7.63 1.16
C HIS A 101 -23.84 8.42 0.82
N SER A 102 -23.74 9.26 -0.20
CA SER A 102 -24.85 9.90 -0.90
C SER A 102 -24.70 9.66 -2.40
N ASP A 103 -25.66 10.08 -3.21
CA ASP A 103 -25.65 9.87 -4.68
C ASP A 103 -24.36 10.32 -5.37
N ARG A 104 -23.73 11.39 -4.88
CA ARG A 104 -22.55 12.01 -5.50
C ARG A 104 -21.38 12.26 -4.57
N THR A 105 -21.52 12.02 -3.27
CA THR A 105 -20.44 12.28 -2.30
C THR A 105 -20.35 11.18 -1.27
N TRP A 106 -19.16 10.94 -0.76
CA TRP A 106 -18.90 9.93 0.26
C TRP A 106 -17.84 10.40 1.25
N GLY A 107 -17.85 9.81 2.42
CA GLY A 107 -16.85 9.98 3.46
C GLY A 107 -16.60 8.66 4.16
N VAL A 108 -15.33 8.35 4.40
CA VAL A 108 -14.89 7.08 4.98
C VAL A 108 -13.92 7.36 6.12
N ILE A 109 -14.16 6.72 7.26
CA ILE A 109 -13.25 6.70 8.39
C ILE A 109 -13.04 5.25 8.80
N LYS A 110 -11.78 4.84 8.94
CA LYS A 110 -11.40 3.56 9.55
C LYS A 110 -10.40 3.84 10.67
N LEU A 111 -10.77 3.46 11.88
CA LEU A 111 -9.89 3.42 13.05
C LEU A 111 -9.54 1.97 13.32
N GLU A 112 -8.26 1.73 13.58
CA GLU A 112 -7.73 0.43 13.93
C GLU A 112 -7.10 0.50 15.32
N PHE A 113 -7.36 -0.53 16.11
CA PHE A 113 -6.72 -0.80 17.38
C PHE A 113 -6.00 -2.13 17.21
N ASP A 114 -4.68 -2.14 17.24
CA ASP A 114 -3.87 -3.35 17.04
C ASP A 114 -3.01 -3.52 18.27
N ASN A 115 -3.24 -4.56 19.06
CA ASN A 115 -2.48 -4.77 20.29
C ASN A 115 -1.90 -6.18 20.38
N ASP A 116 -0.62 -6.24 20.75
CA ASP A 116 0.04 -7.47 21.17
C ASP A 116 -0.73 -8.08 22.35
N MET A 117 -1.00 -9.37 22.29
CA MET A 117 -1.60 -10.12 23.40
C MET A 117 -0.53 -10.51 24.42
N GLY A 118 -0.84 -10.32 25.71
CA GLY A 118 0.01 -10.80 26.80
C GLY A 118 -0.19 -10.00 28.08
N ILE A 119 0.14 -10.59 29.23
CA ILE A 119 0.08 -9.89 30.52
C ILE A 119 1.31 -8.98 30.72
N ASP A 120 2.46 -9.43 30.23
CA ASP A 120 3.76 -8.73 30.37
C ASP A 120 4.21 -8.08 29.05
N SER A 121 3.96 -8.75 27.93
CA SER A 121 4.33 -8.28 26.58
C SER A 121 3.23 -7.50 25.86
N GLY A 122 2.01 -7.47 26.41
CA GLY A 122 0.87 -6.91 25.67
C GLY A 122 0.87 -5.39 25.62
N THR A 123 0.28 -4.84 24.56
CA THR A 123 0.10 -3.40 24.37
C THR A 123 -1.36 -3.00 24.62
N THR A 124 -1.62 -1.70 24.88
CA THR A 124 -2.98 -1.21 25.22
C THR A 124 -3.33 0.15 24.63
N ASN A 125 -2.48 0.66 23.74
CA ASN A 125 -2.49 2.07 23.36
C ASN A 125 -2.15 2.31 21.88
N GLU A 126 -2.16 1.26 21.07
CA GLU A 126 -1.89 1.33 19.65
C GLU A 126 -3.20 1.59 18.91
N ILE A 127 -3.36 2.84 18.50
CA ILE A 127 -4.51 3.32 17.74
C ILE A 127 -3.99 3.95 16.46
N ALA A 128 -4.43 3.44 15.32
CA ALA A 128 -4.07 3.95 14.01
C ALA A 128 -5.29 4.53 13.28
N LEU A 129 -5.08 5.67 12.62
CA LEU A 129 -6.02 6.20 11.64
C LEU A 129 -5.62 5.67 10.26
N GLU A 130 -6.23 4.55 9.87
CA GLU A 130 -5.95 3.90 8.58
C GLU A 130 -6.57 4.63 7.41
N LYS A 131 -7.83 5.04 7.54
CA LYS A 131 -8.58 5.74 6.48
C LYS A 131 -9.28 6.95 7.04
N ALA A 132 -9.14 8.07 6.35
CA ALA A 132 -9.87 9.30 6.62
C ALA A 132 -9.89 10.13 5.36
N TYR A 133 -10.89 9.91 4.52
CA TYR A 133 -11.02 10.64 3.27
C TYR A 133 -12.48 10.90 2.93
N PHE A 134 -12.68 11.89 2.08
CA PHE A 134 -13.97 12.15 1.46
C PHE A 134 -13.79 12.33 -0.04
N GLY A 135 -14.87 12.14 -0.77
CA GLY A 135 -14.85 12.25 -2.21
C GLY A 135 -16.18 12.70 -2.79
N GLY A 136 -16.14 13.01 -4.07
CA GLY A 136 -17.34 13.30 -4.81
C GLY A 136 -17.19 13.08 -6.31
N ARG A 137 -18.32 12.78 -6.93
CA ARG A 137 -18.46 12.68 -8.37
C ARG A 137 -18.60 14.07 -8.98
N MET A 138 -17.61 14.44 -9.77
CA MET A 138 -17.56 15.72 -10.48
C MET A 138 -18.29 15.63 -11.82
N ILE A 139 -18.17 14.51 -12.52
CA ILE A 139 -18.85 14.26 -13.80
C ILE A 139 -19.50 12.88 -13.77
N ASP A 140 -20.77 12.84 -14.18
CA ASP A 140 -21.60 11.64 -14.18
C ASP A 140 -22.23 11.48 -15.57
N GLY A 141 -21.64 10.62 -16.39
CA GLY A 141 -22.15 10.26 -17.71
C GLY A 141 -22.68 8.83 -17.73
N GLU A 142 -23.46 8.47 -18.75
CA GLU A 142 -24.07 7.14 -18.85
C GLU A 142 -23.05 5.98 -18.89
N THR A 143 -21.88 6.22 -19.49
CA THR A 143 -20.83 5.21 -19.68
C THR A 143 -19.50 5.60 -19.07
N PHE A 144 -19.41 6.76 -18.41
CA PHE A 144 -18.18 7.24 -17.80
C PHE A 144 -18.45 8.09 -16.57
N ASN A 145 -17.50 8.12 -15.64
CA ASN A 145 -17.54 9.01 -14.49
C ASN A 145 -16.15 9.61 -14.22
N PHE A 146 -16.17 10.74 -13.52
CA PHE A 146 -14.98 11.38 -13.01
C PHE A 146 -15.19 11.76 -11.55
N ASP A 147 -14.36 11.18 -10.69
CA ASP A 147 -14.43 11.32 -9.24
C ASP A 147 -13.14 11.97 -8.73
N GLY A 148 -13.27 12.75 -7.66
CA GLY A 148 -12.13 13.29 -6.93
C GLY A 148 -12.25 13.03 -5.44
N GLU A 149 -11.13 12.73 -4.80
CA GLU A 149 -11.06 12.32 -3.40
C GLU A 149 -9.86 12.97 -2.71
N LEU A 150 -10.03 13.35 -1.44
CA LEU A 150 -9.00 13.98 -0.61
C LEU A 150 -8.94 13.28 0.74
N GLY A 151 -7.72 12.95 1.19
CA GLY A 151 -7.48 12.43 2.53
C GLY A 151 -6.47 11.29 2.59
N ARG A 152 -6.59 10.48 3.63
CA ARG A 152 -5.74 9.35 3.97
C ARG A 152 -6.37 8.01 3.60
N ARG A 153 -5.57 7.12 3.01
CA ARG A 153 -5.86 5.67 2.83
C ARG A 153 -4.57 4.91 2.52
N ASN A 154 -4.64 3.58 2.37
CA ASN A 154 -3.49 2.82 1.86
C ASN A 154 -3.41 2.89 0.33
N LEU A 155 -2.20 2.90 -0.25
CA LEU A 155 -2.03 2.85 -1.70
C LEU A 155 -2.65 1.57 -2.30
N SER A 156 -2.53 0.44 -1.59
CA SER A 156 -3.10 -0.86 -1.96
C SER A 156 -4.63 -0.86 -2.08
N ASP A 157 -5.33 0.12 -1.51
CA ASP A 157 -6.78 0.28 -1.68
C ASP A 157 -7.16 0.71 -3.12
N VAL A 158 -6.20 1.27 -3.87
CA VAL A 158 -6.44 1.90 -5.19
C VAL A 158 -5.59 1.27 -6.29
N PHE A 159 -4.36 0.86 -5.96
CA PHE A 159 -3.36 0.38 -6.91
C PHE A 159 -3.07 -1.10 -6.68
N ASP A 160 -3.02 -1.89 -7.75
CA ASP A 160 -2.94 -3.37 -7.66
C ASP A 160 -1.48 -3.83 -7.80
N SER A 161 -0.89 -4.36 -6.74
CA SER A 161 0.39 -5.08 -6.77
C SER A 161 0.46 -6.13 -5.67
N LYS A 162 1.25 -7.17 -5.88
CA LYS A 162 1.60 -8.15 -4.83
C LYS A 162 2.90 -7.83 -4.09
N ILE A 163 3.65 -6.81 -4.55
CA ILE A 163 4.99 -6.51 -4.02
C ILE A 163 5.24 -5.02 -3.76
N GLU A 164 4.34 -4.14 -4.20
CA GLU A 164 4.40 -2.68 -4.04
C GLU A 164 3.07 -2.15 -3.42
N PHE A 165 3.03 -0.86 -3.09
CA PHE A 165 1.84 -0.14 -2.60
C PHE A 165 1.43 -0.44 -1.16
N SER A 166 2.35 -0.82 -0.27
CA SER A 166 2.06 -0.90 1.17
C SER A 166 2.04 0.47 1.87
N SER A 167 2.54 1.54 1.23
CA SER A 167 2.59 2.85 1.89
C SER A 167 1.21 3.49 2.04
N ILE A 168 1.13 4.40 3.02
CA ILE A 168 0.00 5.31 3.18
C ILE A 168 0.00 6.36 2.05
N PHE A 169 -1.17 6.60 1.50
CA PHE A 169 -1.51 7.71 0.61
C PHE A 169 -2.20 8.82 1.42
N ASP A 170 -1.48 9.92 1.65
CA ASP A 170 -2.01 11.15 2.24
C ASP A 170 -2.07 12.24 1.16
N GLY A 171 -3.21 12.39 0.48
CA GLY A 171 -3.23 13.26 -0.69
C GLY A 171 -4.55 13.39 -1.43
N GLY A 172 -4.44 13.80 -2.70
CA GLY A 172 -5.56 13.95 -3.61
C GLY A 172 -5.52 12.95 -4.76
N LEU A 173 -6.65 12.30 -5.00
CA LEU A 173 -6.83 11.27 -6.02
C LEU A 173 -7.93 11.67 -7.00
N PHE A 174 -7.66 11.52 -8.28
CA PHE A 174 -8.65 11.60 -9.35
C PHE A 174 -8.84 10.23 -9.97
N ARG A 175 -10.09 9.89 -10.27
CA ARG A 175 -10.46 8.61 -10.84
C ARG A 175 -11.36 8.84 -12.03
N PHE A 176 -10.97 8.29 -13.16
CA PHE A 176 -11.76 8.27 -14.38
C PHE A 176 -12.09 6.83 -14.71
N ASN A 177 -13.36 6.52 -14.95
CA ASN A 177 -13.78 5.21 -15.42
C ASN A 177 -14.61 5.37 -16.68
N LYS A 178 -14.47 4.43 -17.62
CA LYS A 178 -15.28 4.37 -18.83
C LYS A 178 -15.52 2.92 -19.25
N ALA A 179 -16.77 2.55 -19.45
CA ALA A 179 -17.15 1.25 -20.01
C ALA A 179 -17.32 1.35 -21.53
N PHE A 180 -16.78 0.39 -22.26
CA PHE A 180 -16.97 0.22 -23.69
C PHE A 180 -17.60 -1.16 -23.96
N GLU A 181 -18.84 -1.18 -24.45
CA GLU A 181 -19.67 -2.40 -24.58
C GLU A 181 -18.98 -3.59 -25.29
N SER A 182 -18.09 -3.31 -26.25
CA SER A 182 -17.40 -4.36 -27.03
C SER A 182 -15.89 -4.44 -26.83
N ILE A 183 -15.30 -3.53 -26.03
CA ILE A 183 -13.84 -3.47 -25.82
C ILE A 183 -13.47 -3.86 -24.39
N GLY A 184 -14.30 -3.53 -23.40
CA GLY A 184 -14.03 -3.75 -21.98
C GLY A 184 -14.14 -2.46 -21.17
N SER A 185 -13.71 -2.51 -19.91
CA SER A 185 -13.73 -1.36 -19.00
C SER A 185 -12.35 -0.73 -18.88
N PHE A 186 -12.29 0.59 -19.08
CA PHE A 186 -11.08 1.39 -18.98
C PHE A 186 -11.12 2.27 -17.75
N TYR A 187 -10.01 2.41 -17.03
CA TYR A 187 -9.89 3.38 -15.96
C TYR A 187 -8.51 4.04 -15.89
N VAL A 188 -8.49 5.22 -15.27
CA VAL A 188 -7.27 5.95 -14.91
C VAL A 188 -7.42 6.47 -13.49
N ASN A 189 -6.45 6.14 -12.64
CA ASN A 189 -6.29 6.71 -11.30
C ASN A 189 -5.05 7.61 -11.31
N LEU A 190 -5.18 8.86 -10.88
CA LEU A 190 -4.08 9.84 -10.79
C LEU A 190 -4.03 10.39 -9.36
N GLY A 191 -2.92 10.19 -8.66
CA GLY A 191 -2.74 10.61 -7.28
C GLY A 191 -1.49 11.45 -7.07
N ALA A 192 -1.60 12.44 -6.18
CA ALA A 192 -0.46 13.17 -5.63
C ALA A 192 -0.59 13.20 -4.10
N PHE A 193 0.49 12.91 -3.39
CA PHE A 193 0.45 12.69 -1.95
C PHE A 193 1.68 13.21 -1.21
N LEU A 194 1.52 13.45 0.08
CA LEU A 194 2.57 13.91 0.98
C LEU A 194 3.40 12.71 1.45
N ILE A 195 4.72 12.80 1.30
CA ILE A 195 5.68 11.82 1.86
C ILE A 195 6.26 12.34 3.17
N SER A 196 6.56 13.64 3.23
CA SER A 196 7.03 14.27 4.47
C SER A 196 6.87 15.79 4.42
N ASP A 197 6.16 16.32 5.40
CA ASP A 197 5.97 17.75 5.67
C ASP A 197 7.27 18.44 6.08
N PHE A 198 8.07 17.83 6.95
CA PHE A 198 9.35 18.36 7.43
C PHE A 198 10.29 18.75 6.30
N TYR A 199 10.23 18.04 5.17
CA TYR A 199 11.10 18.30 4.04
C TYR A 199 10.38 18.96 2.87
N LYS A 200 9.04 19.06 2.86
CA LYS A 200 8.23 19.36 1.67
C LYS A 200 8.48 18.32 0.56
N HIS A 201 8.26 17.05 0.88
CA HIS A 201 8.41 15.93 -0.06
C HIS A 201 7.04 15.41 -0.46
N PHE A 202 6.79 15.37 -1.77
CA PHE A 202 5.56 14.86 -2.37
C PHE A 202 5.88 13.72 -3.32
N GLY A 203 4.96 12.78 -3.41
CA GLY A 203 4.98 11.67 -4.36
C GLY A 203 3.83 11.76 -5.35
N GLU A 204 3.97 11.04 -6.45
CA GLU A 204 3.00 10.97 -7.53
C GLU A 204 2.77 9.51 -7.89
N VAL A 205 1.51 9.13 -8.15
CA VAL A 205 1.15 7.78 -8.52
C VAL A 205 0.10 7.80 -9.62
N THR A 206 0.18 6.86 -10.55
CA THR A 206 -0.77 6.71 -11.65
C THR A 206 -1.01 5.24 -11.92
N GLU A 207 -2.24 4.85 -12.21
CA GLU A 207 -2.56 3.53 -12.76
C GLU A 207 -3.58 3.67 -13.89
N ILE A 208 -3.32 2.97 -14.99
CA ILE A 208 -4.19 2.85 -16.14
C ILE A 208 -4.53 1.37 -16.28
N GLY A 209 -5.81 1.05 -16.34
CA GLY A 209 -6.26 -0.33 -16.51
C GLY A 209 -7.23 -0.49 -17.66
N LEU A 210 -7.09 -1.61 -18.37
CA LEU A 210 -8.05 -2.13 -19.31
C LEU A 210 -8.47 -3.51 -18.82
N LEU A 211 -9.73 -3.62 -18.40
CA LEU A 211 -10.32 -4.79 -17.79
C LEU A 211 -11.30 -5.44 -18.76
N ASP A 212 -11.42 -6.77 -18.67
CA ASP A 212 -12.35 -7.57 -19.46
C ASP A 212 -12.25 -7.29 -20.97
N ILE A 213 -11.02 -7.33 -21.48
CA ILE A 213 -10.68 -7.00 -22.87
C ILE A 213 -11.50 -7.89 -23.81
N ALA A 214 -12.29 -7.28 -24.69
CA ALA A 214 -13.20 -7.96 -25.61
C ALA A 214 -14.16 -8.96 -24.92
N ASN A 215 -14.55 -8.69 -23.67
CA ASN A 215 -15.45 -9.52 -22.86
C ASN A 215 -14.92 -10.96 -22.65
N THR A 216 -13.59 -11.11 -22.60
CA THR A 216 -12.93 -12.41 -22.47
C THR A 216 -12.51 -12.75 -21.05
N GLY A 217 -12.43 -11.76 -20.16
CA GLY A 217 -11.80 -11.85 -18.84
C GLY A 217 -10.31 -11.47 -18.81
N PHE A 218 -9.67 -11.21 -19.95
CA PHE A 218 -8.30 -10.69 -19.98
C PHE A 218 -8.23 -9.27 -19.44
N PHE A 219 -7.16 -8.93 -18.73
CA PHE A 219 -6.92 -7.59 -18.25
C PHE A 219 -5.44 -7.21 -18.31
N VAL A 220 -5.20 -5.91 -18.42
CA VAL A 220 -3.88 -5.28 -18.36
C VAL A 220 -3.97 -4.04 -17.49
N LYS A 221 -3.03 -3.87 -16.58
CA LYS A 221 -2.86 -2.68 -15.76
C LYS A 221 -1.41 -2.21 -15.85
N TYR A 222 -1.23 -0.92 -16.02
CA TYR A 222 0.07 -0.26 -15.93
C TYR A 222 0.02 0.76 -14.81
N SER A 223 0.93 0.66 -13.85
CA SER A 223 1.08 1.67 -12.80
C SER A 223 2.49 2.27 -12.79
N PHE A 224 2.56 3.52 -12.35
CA PHE A 224 3.80 4.24 -12.14
C PHE A 224 3.73 5.01 -10.83
N ILE A 225 4.74 4.86 -9.96
CA ILE A 225 4.88 5.64 -8.73
C ILE A 225 6.26 6.29 -8.64
N ASN A 226 6.26 7.56 -8.26
CA ASN A 226 7.45 8.39 -8.14
C ASN A 226 7.64 8.81 -6.67
N TRP A 227 8.71 8.30 -6.07
CA TRP A 227 9.13 8.60 -4.70
C TRP A 227 10.28 9.61 -4.66
N LYS A 228 10.74 10.12 -5.81
CA LYS A 228 12.00 10.82 -5.91
C LYS A 228 11.94 12.24 -5.37
N LYS A 229 12.78 12.47 -4.37
CA LYS A 229 13.15 13.81 -3.91
C LYS A 229 14.46 14.31 -4.51
N PHE A 230 14.46 15.58 -4.90
CA PHE A 230 15.71 16.33 -5.10
C PHE A 230 16.20 16.91 -3.76
N PHE A 231 17.22 16.28 -3.18
CA PHE A 231 17.98 16.82 -2.06
C PHE A 231 19.26 17.51 -2.56
N ALA A 232 19.68 18.61 -1.89
CA ALA A 232 20.87 19.38 -2.26
C ALA A 232 22.18 18.60 -2.08
N ALA A 233 22.28 17.76 -1.05
CA ALA A 233 23.41 16.85 -0.83
C ALA A 233 23.04 15.40 -1.22
N ASP A 234 24.02 14.65 -1.75
CA ASP A 234 23.88 13.20 -1.94
C ASP A 234 24.18 12.46 -0.63
N GLY A 235 23.38 11.44 -0.30
CA GLY A 235 23.49 10.73 0.97
C GLY A 235 22.45 9.61 1.10
N GLU A 236 22.54 8.79 2.15
CA GLU A 236 21.68 7.59 2.34
C GLU A 236 20.20 7.90 2.23
N ARG A 237 19.78 9.02 2.81
CA ARG A 237 18.39 9.46 2.76
C ARG A 237 17.89 9.67 1.34
N LYS A 238 18.71 10.31 0.48
CA LYS A 238 18.36 10.51 -0.94
C LYS A 238 18.24 9.17 -1.65
N ARG A 239 19.07 8.19 -1.29
CA ARG A 239 19.06 6.85 -1.90
C ARG A 239 17.82 6.03 -1.56
N ARG A 240 17.29 6.17 -0.34
CA ARG A 240 15.99 5.57 0.05
C ARG A 240 14.81 6.03 -0.80
N PHE A 241 14.90 7.22 -1.39
CA PHE A 241 13.85 7.80 -2.24
C PHE A 241 14.18 7.73 -3.74
N ASN A 242 15.25 7.06 -4.17
CA ASN A 242 15.57 6.89 -5.59
C ASN A 242 14.72 5.76 -6.22
N PHE A 243 13.40 5.93 -6.16
CA PHE A 243 12.42 4.98 -6.66
C PHE A 243 11.45 5.69 -7.61
N GLY A 244 11.44 5.23 -8.85
CA GLY A 244 10.51 5.62 -9.89
C GLY A 244 10.08 4.33 -10.55
N ASN A 245 9.00 3.76 -10.08
CA ASN A 245 8.65 2.37 -10.29
C ASN A 245 7.59 2.28 -11.37
N SER A 246 7.89 1.58 -12.46
CA SER A 246 6.87 1.17 -13.43
C SER A 246 6.51 -0.29 -13.19
N GLN A 247 5.21 -0.58 -13.17
CA GLN A 247 4.68 -1.92 -13.10
C GLN A 247 3.75 -2.20 -14.30
N LEU A 248 3.88 -3.38 -14.87
CA LEU A 248 2.89 -3.95 -15.79
C LEU A 248 2.33 -5.23 -15.17
N LEU A 249 1.01 -5.27 -14.97
CA LEU A 249 0.27 -6.43 -14.50
C LEU A 249 -0.67 -6.89 -15.60
N ILE A 250 -0.50 -8.13 -16.04
CA ILE A 250 -1.36 -8.77 -17.03
C ILE A 250 -2.01 -10.00 -16.41
N GLY A 251 -3.20 -10.35 -16.88
CA GLY A 251 -3.82 -11.57 -16.41
C GLY A 251 -5.12 -11.91 -17.11
N TYR A 252 -5.69 -12.99 -16.63
CA TYR A 252 -7.01 -13.48 -17.00
C TYR A 252 -7.81 -13.70 -15.74
N GLN A 253 -9.09 -13.33 -15.76
CA GLN A 253 -10.00 -13.58 -14.66
C GLN A 253 -11.37 -14.01 -15.19
N GLY A 254 -11.89 -15.13 -14.69
CA GLY A 254 -13.15 -15.67 -15.19
C GLY A 254 -13.65 -16.88 -14.42
N LEU A 255 -14.90 -17.28 -14.68
CA LEU A 255 -15.46 -18.52 -14.14
C LEU A 255 -14.94 -19.72 -14.94
N ILE A 256 -14.20 -20.62 -14.29
CA ILE A 256 -13.74 -21.86 -14.93
C ILE A 256 -14.72 -22.98 -14.61
N SER A 257 -15.34 -23.51 -15.67
CA SER A 257 -16.42 -24.51 -15.59
C SER A 257 -16.02 -25.80 -14.88
N LYS A 258 -14.76 -26.24 -15.01
CA LYS A 258 -14.27 -27.51 -14.44
C LYS A 258 -14.44 -27.61 -12.93
N TRP A 259 -14.34 -26.51 -12.20
CA TRP A 259 -14.49 -26.46 -10.74
C TRP A 259 -15.54 -25.45 -10.27
N ASN A 260 -16.27 -24.82 -11.20
CA ASN A 260 -17.31 -23.82 -10.92
C ASN A 260 -16.86 -22.75 -9.92
N LYS A 261 -15.62 -22.26 -10.09
CA LYS A 261 -15.02 -21.23 -9.23
C LYS A 261 -14.38 -20.16 -10.10
N TYR A 262 -14.51 -18.92 -9.64
CA TYR A 262 -13.80 -17.80 -10.24
C TYR A 262 -12.30 -18.02 -10.09
N THR A 263 -11.55 -17.84 -11.16
CA THR A 263 -10.10 -18.06 -11.20
C THR A 263 -9.44 -16.85 -11.81
N LYS A 264 -8.41 -16.30 -11.13
CA LYS A 264 -7.53 -15.24 -11.62
C LYS A 264 -6.14 -15.82 -11.83
N ILE A 265 -5.56 -15.68 -13.00
CA ILE A 265 -4.14 -15.98 -13.28
C ILE A 265 -3.49 -14.67 -13.66
N TYR A 266 -2.34 -14.36 -13.07
CA TYR A 266 -1.73 -13.04 -13.23
C TYR A 266 -0.21 -13.11 -13.23
N LEU A 267 0.40 -12.16 -13.93
CA LEU A 267 1.83 -11.93 -14.03
C LEU A 267 2.08 -10.42 -13.89
N GLY A 268 2.85 -10.04 -12.88
CA GLY A 268 3.32 -8.67 -12.66
C GLY A 268 4.82 -8.56 -12.91
N GLY A 269 5.25 -7.49 -13.57
CA GLY A 269 6.66 -7.13 -13.72
C GLY A 269 6.89 -5.67 -13.34
N LEU A 270 7.91 -5.40 -12.52
CA LEU A 270 8.28 -4.06 -12.05
C LEU A 270 9.73 -3.72 -12.38
N MET A 271 9.96 -2.43 -12.61
CA MET A 271 11.29 -1.85 -12.74
C MET A 271 11.37 -0.50 -12.05
N ASN A 272 12.36 -0.34 -11.17
CA ASN A 272 12.76 0.96 -10.67
C ASN A 272 13.72 1.65 -11.67
N HIS A 273 13.26 2.72 -12.28
CA HIS A 273 14.01 3.53 -13.26
C HIS A 273 15.11 4.38 -12.62
N PHE A 274 15.00 4.68 -11.32
CA PHE A 274 15.89 5.59 -10.62
C PHE A 274 17.00 4.89 -9.83
N ALA A 275 17.07 3.56 -9.91
CA ALA A 275 18.15 2.79 -9.33
C ALA A 275 19.53 3.23 -9.85
N LYS A 276 20.47 3.30 -8.91
CA LYS A 276 21.89 3.65 -9.11
C LYS A 276 22.77 2.54 -8.53
N ASP A 277 24.06 2.62 -8.80
CA ASP A 277 25.08 1.77 -8.20
C ASP A 277 24.94 1.75 -6.67
N LEU A 278 25.00 0.55 -6.09
CA LEU A 278 24.92 0.37 -4.65
C LEU A 278 26.25 0.75 -4.01
N THR A 279 26.24 1.82 -3.22
CA THR A 279 27.41 2.27 -2.45
C THR A 279 27.19 1.94 -0.98
N PHE A 280 28.18 1.41 -0.30
CA PHE A 280 28.18 1.12 1.13
C PHE A 280 29.33 1.89 1.77
N SER A 281 29.42 1.88 3.10
CA SER A 281 30.56 2.51 3.79
C SER A 281 31.92 1.91 3.41
N ASP A 282 31.93 0.64 2.99
CA ASP A 282 33.13 -0.18 2.75
C ASP A 282 33.29 -0.67 1.30
N ALA A 283 32.31 -0.46 0.42
CA ALA A 283 32.37 -0.93 -0.97
C ALA A 283 31.38 -0.23 -1.91
N THR A 284 31.65 -0.26 -3.21
CA THR A 284 30.68 0.13 -4.26
C THR A 284 30.48 -1.02 -5.25
N LEU A 285 29.23 -1.33 -5.58
CA LEU A 285 28.84 -2.30 -6.60
C LEU A 285 28.30 -1.57 -7.83
N SER A 286 29.06 -1.63 -8.93
CA SER A 286 28.68 -1.07 -10.23
C SER A 286 27.66 -1.92 -10.98
N LYS A 287 26.57 -2.27 -10.30
CA LYS A 287 25.44 -3.03 -10.83
C LYS A 287 24.15 -2.57 -10.17
N LYS A 288 23.13 -2.35 -11.00
CA LYS A 288 21.77 -2.05 -10.55
C LYS A 288 21.00 -3.33 -10.26
N TYR A 289 20.23 -3.32 -9.19
CA TYR A 289 19.39 -4.43 -8.75
C TYR A 289 17.92 -4.00 -8.71
N ASN A 290 17.37 -3.64 -9.86
CA ASN A 290 16.18 -2.78 -9.96
C ASN A 290 14.93 -3.45 -10.55
N LEU A 291 14.91 -4.79 -10.65
CA LEU A 291 13.83 -5.54 -11.28
C LEU A 291 13.11 -6.41 -10.26
N ALA A 292 11.80 -6.53 -10.43
CA ALA A 292 11.00 -7.52 -9.70
C ALA A 292 9.91 -8.10 -10.61
N TRP A 293 9.43 -9.28 -10.29
CA TRP A 293 8.28 -9.88 -10.93
C TRP A 293 7.60 -10.88 -10.01
N TYR A 294 6.33 -11.14 -10.27
CA TYR A 294 5.55 -12.16 -9.57
C TYR A 294 4.55 -12.81 -10.51
N VAL A 295 4.25 -14.07 -10.26
CA VAL A 295 3.22 -14.83 -10.98
C VAL A 295 2.37 -15.58 -9.98
N GLY A 296 1.06 -15.61 -10.20
CA GLY A 296 0.17 -16.26 -9.26
C GLY A 296 -1.15 -16.70 -9.86
N ILE A 297 -1.86 -17.47 -9.05
CA ILE A 297 -3.21 -17.94 -9.31
C ILE A 297 -4.05 -17.73 -8.06
N SER A 298 -5.23 -17.15 -8.22
CA SER A 298 -6.25 -17.06 -7.19
C SER A 298 -7.46 -17.88 -7.62
N VAL A 299 -8.03 -18.69 -6.73
CA VAL A 299 -9.21 -19.52 -6.98
C VAL A 299 -10.23 -19.30 -5.88
N GLY A 300 -11.49 -19.09 -6.26
CA GLY A 300 -12.59 -18.90 -5.35
C GLY A 300 -12.80 -17.44 -4.95
N ARG A 301 -13.89 -17.23 -4.21
CA ARG A 301 -14.32 -15.95 -3.62
C ARG A 301 -15.09 -16.28 -2.36
N ILE A 302 -15.02 -15.41 -1.36
CA ILE A 302 -15.79 -15.50 -0.14
C ILE A 302 -17.01 -14.58 -0.27
N LEU A 303 -18.21 -15.15 -0.37
CA LEU A 303 -19.46 -14.38 -0.43
C LEU A 303 -20.45 -14.82 0.66
N GLN A 304 -20.41 -16.08 1.04
CA GLN A 304 -21.29 -16.66 2.05
C GLN A 304 -20.59 -17.75 2.86
N ALA A 305 -21.23 -18.17 3.94
CA ALA A 305 -20.77 -19.29 4.75
C ALA A 305 -20.41 -20.51 3.88
N ARG A 306 -19.29 -21.15 4.24
CA ARG A 306 -18.65 -22.31 3.60
C ARG A 306 -17.94 -22.03 2.29
N ASP A 307 -17.91 -20.78 1.82
CA ASP A 307 -17.02 -20.41 0.73
C ASP A 307 -15.56 -20.46 1.17
N TRP A 308 -14.70 -20.68 0.19
CA TRP A 308 -13.26 -20.64 0.35
C TRP A 308 -12.61 -19.91 -0.83
N ALA A 309 -11.45 -19.33 -0.57
CA ALA A 309 -10.58 -18.75 -1.57
C ALA A 309 -9.12 -19.10 -1.27
N ILE A 310 -8.32 -19.27 -2.32
CA ILE A 310 -6.88 -19.48 -2.24
C ILE A 310 -6.19 -18.48 -3.15
N ASP A 311 -5.06 -17.92 -2.73
CA ASP A 311 -4.10 -17.24 -3.61
C ASP A 311 -2.73 -17.89 -3.43
N VAL A 312 -2.09 -18.27 -4.52
CA VAL A 312 -0.71 -18.78 -4.51
C VAL A 312 0.10 -17.98 -5.50
N ASN A 313 1.22 -17.41 -5.05
CA ASN A 313 2.09 -16.67 -5.92
C ASN A 313 3.57 -16.91 -5.61
N PHE A 314 4.38 -16.86 -6.66
CA PHE A 314 5.82 -16.79 -6.57
C PHE A 314 6.27 -15.36 -6.83
N GLN A 315 7.20 -14.88 -6.02
CA GLN A 315 7.75 -13.54 -6.13
C GLN A 315 9.27 -13.58 -6.27
N TYR A 316 9.80 -12.67 -7.07
CA TYR A 316 11.22 -12.44 -7.26
C TYR A 316 11.49 -10.93 -7.20
N VAL A 317 12.19 -10.48 -6.17
CA VAL A 317 12.37 -9.05 -5.89
C VAL A 317 13.85 -8.74 -5.67
N MET A 318 14.43 -7.95 -6.57
CA MET A 318 15.78 -7.44 -6.39
C MET A 318 15.83 -6.32 -5.33
N PRO A 319 16.96 -6.12 -4.64
CA PRO A 319 17.07 -5.18 -3.51
C PRO A 319 16.68 -3.71 -3.77
N GLN A 320 16.82 -3.20 -5.00
CA GLN A 320 16.44 -1.82 -5.36
C GLN A 320 15.18 -1.80 -6.24
N ALA A 321 14.44 -2.90 -6.32
CA ALA A 321 13.26 -2.99 -7.17
C ALA A 321 12.10 -2.20 -6.57
N VAL A 322 11.82 -2.35 -5.27
CA VAL A 322 10.80 -1.60 -4.52
C VAL A 322 11.47 -0.98 -3.29
N SER A 323 10.96 0.15 -2.83
CA SER A 323 11.51 0.81 -1.64
C SER A 323 11.12 0.06 -0.37
N ASP A 324 11.99 0.09 0.65
CA ASP A 324 11.76 -0.64 1.91
C ASP A 324 10.41 -0.27 2.58
N PHE A 325 9.97 0.98 2.46
CA PHE A 325 8.73 1.45 3.09
C PHE A 325 7.46 1.23 2.26
N ASP A 326 7.61 0.79 1.01
CA ASP A 326 6.49 0.57 0.07
C ASP A 326 6.35 -0.89 -0.39
N ALA A 327 7.20 -1.77 0.15
CA ALA A 327 7.17 -3.20 -0.12
C ALA A 327 5.96 -3.86 0.57
N SER A 328 5.15 -4.60 -0.19
CA SER A 328 3.95 -5.31 0.29
C SER A 328 4.02 -6.84 0.11
N GLY A 329 5.13 -7.33 -0.44
CA GLY A 329 5.28 -8.75 -0.77
C GLY A 329 5.79 -9.60 0.40
N ILE A 330 6.26 -10.80 0.07
CA ILE A 330 6.77 -11.76 1.07
C ILE A 330 7.89 -11.12 1.90
N SER A 331 7.85 -11.31 3.22
CA SER A 331 8.90 -10.80 4.09
C SER A 331 10.25 -11.50 3.84
N THR A 332 11.34 -10.76 4.01
CA THR A 332 12.72 -11.30 4.01
C THR A 332 13.18 -11.78 5.38
N GLY A 333 12.33 -11.62 6.40
CA GLY A 333 12.78 -11.51 7.79
C GLY A 333 13.21 -10.07 8.07
N ASN A 334 14.32 -9.89 8.77
CA ASN A 334 14.86 -8.60 9.27
C ASN A 334 14.46 -8.27 10.71
N ALA A 335 14.48 -9.26 11.61
CA ALA A 335 14.29 -9.04 13.05
C ALA A 335 15.22 -7.95 13.65
N ALA A 336 16.37 -7.72 13.03
CA ALA A 336 17.33 -6.70 13.46
C ALA A 336 16.99 -5.27 12.98
N ASN A 337 15.92 -5.10 12.19
CA ASN A 337 15.47 -3.81 11.64
C ASN A 337 16.58 -3.04 10.89
N VAL A 338 17.37 -3.74 10.08
CA VAL A 338 18.49 -3.16 9.33
C VAL A 338 18.06 -2.77 7.92
N GLY A 339 18.41 -1.57 7.47
CA GLY A 339 18.06 -1.08 6.14
C GLY A 339 19.02 -1.52 5.04
N LEU A 340 18.62 -1.28 3.79
CA LEU A 340 19.50 -1.49 2.64
C LEU A 340 20.66 -0.48 2.58
N TYR A 341 20.42 0.76 3.00
CA TYR A 341 21.37 1.88 2.88
C TYR A 341 21.93 2.32 4.24
N THR A 342 21.19 2.09 5.32
CA THR A 342 21.49 2.57 6.68
C THR A 342 21.43 1.42 7.68
N THR A 343 22.05 1.61 8.84
CA THR A 343 22.00 0.62 9.93
C THR A 343 20.59 0.37 10.47
N ASN A 344 19.65 1.29 10.24
CA ASN A 344 18.22 1.11 10.58
C ASN A 344 17.34 1.13 9.33
N VAL A 345 16.27 0.33 9.31
CA VAL A 345 15.31 0.20 8.20
C VAL A 345 14.56 1.50 7.91
N ASN A 346 14.30 2.31 8.93
CA ASN A 346 13.65 3.61 8.81
C ASN A 346 14.52 4.71 8.18
N GLY A 347 15.75 4.40 7.78
CA GLY A 347 16.66 5.34 7.11
C GLY A 347 17.46 6.24 8.04
N THR A 348 17.49 5.92 9.33
CA THR A 348 18.32 6.60 10.33
C THR A 348 19.60 5.82 10.63
N GLY A 349 20.54 6.46 11.32
CA GLY A 349 21.82 5.85 11.68
C GLY A 349 22.91 6.05 10.63
N ASN A 350 24.00 5.30 10.79
CA ASN A 350 25.16 5.38 9.90
C ASN A 350 24.89 4.62 8.59
N PRO A 351 25.65 4.91 7.51
CA PRO A 351 25.66 4.07 6.33
C PRO A 351 25.96 2.61 6.69
N THR A 352 25.24 1.69 6.06
CA THR A 352 25.47 0.25 6.28
C THR A 352 26.72 -0.24 5.52
N THR A 353 27.22 -1.40 5.91
CA THR A 353 28.30 -2.10 5.19
C THR A 353 27.72 -3.04 4.14
N ARG A 354 28.54 -3.45 3.18
CA ARG A 354 28.16 -4.42 2.15
C ARG A 354 27.63 -5.71 2.76
N GLN A 355 28.17 -6.18 3.87
CA GLN A 355 27.72 -7.41 4.53
C GLN A 355 26.52 -7.18 5.47
N GLY A 356 26.33 -5.95 5.94
CA GLY A 356 25.26 -5.58 6.86
C GLY A 356 23.94 -5.19 6.16
N ALA A 357 23.97 -4.87 4.87
CA ALA A 357 22.79 -4.42 4.13
C ALA A 357 21.72 -5.51 3.99
N VAL A 358 20.49 -5.21 4.45
CA VAL A 358 19.33 -6.11 4.37
C VAL A 358 18.20 -5.42 3.60
N GLY A 359 17.43 -4.56 4.27
CA GLY A 359 16.21 -3.95 3.70
C GLY A 359 15.03 -4.93 3.65
N GLU A 360 13.91 -4.49 3.08
CA GLU A 360 12.69 -5.31 2.94
C GLU A 360 12.64 -6.06 1.59
N ALA A 361 13.51 -5.69 0.66
CA ALA A 361 13.66 -6.35 -0.63
C ALA A 361 14.79 -7.40 -0.62
N ASN A 362 15.21 -7.89 -1.80
CA ASN A 362 16.21 -8.96 -1.98
C ASN A 362 15.72 -10.35 -1.58
N TYR A 363 14.59 -10.79 -2.12
CA TYR A 363 14.07 -12.13 -1.88
C TYR A 363 13.52 -12.80 -3.12
N LYS A 364 13.42 -14.12 -3.04
CA LYS A 364 12.58 -14.94 -3.90
C LYS A 364 11.89 -16.00 -3.07
N GLY A 365 10.62 -16.25 -3.37
CA GLY A 365 9.80 -17.03 -2.46
C GLY A 365 8.40 -17.32 -2.96
N PHE A 366 7.66 -18.07 -2.14
CA PHE A 366 6.24 -18.34 -2.35
C PHE A 366 5.42 -17.74 -1.21
N SER A 367 4.26 -17.20 -1.56
CA SER A 367 3.17 -16.87 -0.65
C SER A 367 1.98 -17.77 -0.96
N PHE A 368 1.33 -18.24 0.09
CA PHE A 368 0.10 -19.03 0.02
C PHE A 368 -0.90 -18.44 1.00
N ASP A 369 -2.02 -17.97 0.49
CA ASP A 369 -3.13 -17.43 1.26
C ASP A 369 -4.33 -18.38 1.12
N PHE A 370 -4.99 -18.67 2.23
CA PHE A 370 -6.23 -19.42 2.27
C PHE A 370 -7.25 -18.72 3.16
N LEU A 371 -8.44 -18.47 2.60
CA LEU A 371 -9.58 -17.94 3.32
C LEU A 371 -10.70 -18.98 3.33
N TYR A 372 -11.36 -19.11 4.48
CA TYR A 372 -12.55 -19.95 4.64
C TYR A 372 -13.60 -19.23 5.49
N ALA A 373 -14.77 -18.96 4.91
CA ALA A 373 -15.90 -18.42 5.65
C ALA A 373 -16.56 -19.54 6.47
N ILE A 374 -16.30 -19.58 7.77
CA ILE A 374 -16.93 -20.54 8.69
C ILE A 374 -18.43 -20.21 8.81
N THR A 375 -18.75 -18.94 8.98
CA THR A 375 -20.11 -18.40 8.94
C THR A 375 -20.16 -17.17 8.02
N ASN A 376 -21.29 -16.47 7.95
CA ASN A 376 -21.38 -15.20 7.20
C ASN A 376 -20.58 -14.07 7.87
N ASN A 377 -20.23 -14.22 9.16
CA ASN A 377 -19.57 -13.19 9.95
C ASN A 377 -18.18 -13.63 10.44
N LEU A 378 -17.89 -14.93 10.43
CA LEU A 378 -16.62 -15.50 10.91
C LEU A 378 -15.83 -16.11 9.76
N THR A 379 -14.62 -15.61 9.54
CA THR A 379 -13.67 -16.10 8.54
C THR A 379 -12.39 -16.56 9.20
N LEU A 380 -11.85 -17.68 8.72
CA LEU A 380 -10.49 -18.12 9.01
C LEU A 380 -9.60 -17.72 7.84
N PHE A 381 -8.57 -16.93 8.11
CA PHE A 381 -7.48 -16.64 7.20
C PHE A 381 -6.23 -17.40 7.64
N GLN A 382 -5.49 -17.92 6.66
CA GLN A 382 -4.20 -18.54 6.87
C GLN A 382 -3.24 -18.07 5.78
N ASN A 383 -2.05 -17.67 6.19
CA ASN A 383 -0.97 -17.29 5.30
C ASN A 383 0.28 -18.15 5.57
N PHE A 384 0.96 -18.54 4.50
CA PHE A 384 2.25 -19.19 4.56
C PHE A 384 3.22 -18.54 3.59
N GLU A 385 4.35 -18.11 4.12
CA GLU A 385 5.42 -17.48 3.36
C GLU A 385 6.72 -18.25 3.52
N ILE A 386 7.46 -18.37 2.41
CA ILE A 386 8.82 -18.88 2.42
C ILE A 386 9.68 -18.08 1.47
N SER A 387 10.82 -17.58 1.95
CA SER A 387 11.74 -16.79 1.14
C SER A 387 13.21 -17.05 1.49
N ASN A 388 14.07 -16.78 0.51
CA ASN A 388 15.52 -16.71 0.67
C ASN A 388 16.05 -15.56 -0.18
N ASN A 389 17.32 -15.16 0.02
CA ASN A 389 17.86 -14.08 -0.79
C ASN A 389 17.71 -14.34 -2.30
N GLN A 390 17.35 -13.29 -3.03
CA GLN A 390 17.43 -13.29 -4.49
C GLN A 390 18.90 -13.26 -4.95
N THR A 391 19.72 -12.37 -4.38
CA THR A 391 21.16 -12.28 -4.61
C THR A 391 21.95 -12.42 -3.31
N LYS A 392 23.10 -13.10 -3.42
CA LYS A 392 24.09 -13.24 -2.33
C LYS A 392 25.35 -12.39 -2.56
N SER A 393 25.29 -11.46 -3.51
CA SER A 393 26.44 -10.60 -3.87
C SER A 393 26.83 -9.63 -2.73
N PHE A 394 25.87 -9.33 -1.86
CA PHE A 394 25.99 -8.50 -0.67
C PHE A 394 24.89 -8.93 0.32
N GLY A 395 24.95 -8.37 1.52
CA GLY A 395 24.08 -8.72 2.63
C GLY A 395 24.41 -10.09 3.21
N PRO A 396 23.82 -10.41 4.37
CA PRO A 396 23.92 -11.73 4.96
C PRO A 396 23.06 -12.75 4.18
N SER A 397 23.35 -14.04 4.34
CA SER A 397 22.46 -15.10 3.86
C SER A 397 21.23 -15.17 4.76
N MET A 398 20.09 -14.77 4.24
CA MET A 398 18.77 -14.78 4.85
C MET A 398 17.93 -15.97 4.36
N SER A 399 17.22 -16.59 5.30
CA SER A 399 16.17 -17.57 5.04
C SER A 399 15.03 -17.29 6.00
N PHE A 400 13.81 -17.23 5.47
CA PHE A 400 12.64 -16.84 6.23
C PHE A 400 11.47 -17.77 5.94
N LYS A 401 10.71 -18.09 6.98
CA LYS A 401 9.41 -18.72 6.89
C LYS A 401 8.46 -18.06 7.88
N LYS A 402 7.23 -17.81 7.45
CA LYS A 402 6.12 -17.39 8.29
C LYS A 402 4.95 -18.34 8.08
N TYR A 403 4.27 -18.67 9.16
CA TYR A 403 2.91 -19.19 9.12
C TYR A 403 2.04 -18.30 9.99
N GLU A 404 0.90 -17.94 9.46
CA GLU A 404 -0.04 -17.03 10.08
C GLU A 404 -1.44 -17.64 10.03
N MET A 405 -2.19 -17.44 11.09
CA MET A 405 -3.57 -17.86 11.23
C MET A 405 -4.34 -16.76 11.93
N GLU A 406 -5.41 -16.31 11.30
CA GLU A 406 -6.22 -15.19 11.79
C GLU A 406 -7.70 -15.58 11.77
N PHE A 407 -8.40 -15.30 12.87
CA PHE A 407 -9.86 -15.38 12.94
C PHE A 407 -10.43 -13.98 12.86
N ILE A 408 -11.27 -13.72 11.85
CA ILE A 408 -11.87 -12.42 11.58
C ILE A 408 -13.37 -12.52 11.82
N TYR A 409 -13.89 -11.77 12.78
CA TYR A 409 -15.33 -11.63 13.03
C TYR A 409 -15.81 -10.23 12.59
N ALA A 410 -16.56 -10.16 11.50
CA ALA A 410 -17.11 -8.93 10.93
C ALA A 410 -18.60 -8.77 11.25
N PHE A 411 -19.07 -7.55 11.57
CA PHE A 411 -20.46 -7.25 11.93
C PHE A 411 -20.98 -5.93 11.38
#